data_AF-A0A925CK54-F1
#
_entry.id   AF-A0A925CK54-F1
#
_cell.length_a   1.000
_cell.length_b   1.000
_cell.length_c   1.000
_cell.angle_alpha   90.00
_cell.angle_beta   90.00
_cell.angle_gamma   90.00
#
_symmetry.space_group_name_H-M   'P 1'
#
loop_
_entity.id
_entity.type
_entity.pdbx_description
1 polymer ?
#
loop_
_entity_poly.entity_id
_entity_poly.type
_entity_poly.pdbx_seq_one_letter_code
_entity_poly.pdbx_strand_id
1 'polypeptide(L)'
;MTQHPLNLLMVSSEAVPYAKTGGLADVTGALPLELAKLGHDVILLLPHYRCLGESGRPFRPVCRLHVPTPQGPVDTLIEEDVIFVGEDDCRMRVWTIRNSAFFDRPGLYQDCGIDYPDNLDRFAFFCRATIEVIAHLWTAYGWNTQVLHLHDWQTALCAVYLKTVCQDRQEVQGVRTVFTLHNVGYQGLFPREQFEKTGLPPSLFAPTGLEYYGMVNLLKGGIEFADYVTTVSPTYAREILTPEFGFGLEGVLHNRADRLLGILNGIDIDRWNPETDSYLPAQYSVVDRSGKLRCKQALQREFYLPESSAPLLGVIARLTSQKGLDLV
;
A
#
# COMPACT_ATOMS: atom_id res chain seq x y z
N MET A 1 9.47 23.54 -10.68
CA MET A 1 8.08 23.95 -10.41
C MET A 1 8.01 24.25 -8.92
N THR A 2 7.68 25.47 -8.53
CA THR A 2 7.39 25.81 -7.13
C THR A 2 6.09 25.13 -6.75
N GLN A 3 6.17 23.86 -6.33
CA GLN A 3 4.98 23.14 -5.87
C GLN A 3 4.59 23.70 -4.50
N HIS A 4 3.34 24.11 -4.37
CA HIS A 4 2.78 24.39 -3.05
C HIS A 4 2.82 23.09 -2.23
N PRO A 5 3.31 23.12 -0.99
CA PRO A 5 3.30 21.95 -0.13
C PRO A 5 1.86 21.47 0.04
N LEU A 6 1.68 20.15 0.02
CA LEU A 6 0.38 19.49 0.13
C LEU A 6 0.33 18.66 1.39
N ASN A 7 -0.86 18.53 1.95
CA ASN A 7 -1.15 17.62 3.05
C ASN A 7 -1.59 16.25 2.48
N LEU A 8 -0.73 15.25 2.60
CA LEU A 8 -0.90 13.93 2.01
C LEU A 8 -1.12 12.88 3.11
N LEU A 9 -2.30 12.25 3.11
CA LEU A 9 -2.55 11.07 3.94
C LEU A 9 -2.40 9.83 3.07
N MET A 10 -1.28 9.14 3.25
CA MET A 10 -0.97 7.90 2.54
C MET A 10 -1.42 6.73 3.38
N VAL A 11 -2.25 5.86 2.83
CA VAL A 11 -2.87 4.76 3.56
C VAL A 11 -2.46 3.46 2.89
N SER A 12 -1.83 2.60 3.66
CA SER A 12 -1.36 1.30 3.19
C SER A 12 -1.52 0.24 4.27
N SER A 13 -1.65 -1.00 3.86
CA SER A 13 -1.58 -2.16 4.75
C SER A 13 -0.15 -2.62 5.01
N GLU A 14 0.84 -2.11 4.28
CA GLU A 14 2.26 -2.46 4.46
C GLU A 14 3.15 -1.24 4.25
N ALA A 15 4.31 -1.22 4.91
CA ALA A 15 5.39 -0.30 4.62
C ALA A 15 6.66 -0.79 5.33
N VAL A 16 7.80 -0.74 4.66
CA VAL A 16 9.10 -0.94 5.31
C VAL A 16 9.43 0.30 6.15
N PRO A 17 9.98 0.15 7.37
CA PRO A 17 10.39 -1.09 8.05
C PRO A 17 9.33 -1.68 9.00
N TYR A 18 8.07 -1.27 8.89
CA TYR A 18 7.01 -1.58 9.84
C TYR A 18 6.38 -2.96 9.62
N ALA A 19 5.87 -3.22 8.42
CA ALA A 19 5.22 -4.49 8.05
C ALA A 19 5.42 -4.75 6.56
N LYS A 20 5.75 -5.99 6.20
CA LYS A 20 6.06 -6.38 4.82
C LYS A 20 5.65 -7.82 4.53
N THR A 21 4.94 -8.02 3.43
CA THR A 21 4.75 -9.31 2.75
C THR A 21 5.26 -9.28 1.31
N GLY A 22 5.29 -8.10 0.67
CA GLY A 22 5.67 -7.97 -0.73
C GLY A 22 6.27 -6.62 -1.11
N GLY A 23 6.31 -6.35 -2.42
CA GLY A 23 6.89 -5.13 -2.99
C GLY A 23 6.07 -3.86 -2.73
N LEU A 24 4.78 -4.00 -2.37
CA LEU A 24 3.95 -2.87 -1.91
C LEU A 24 4.65 -2.12 -0.78
N ALA A 25 5.13 -2.86 0.24
CA ALA A 25 5.79 -2.30 1.41
C ALA A 25 7.04 -1.48 1.08
N ASP A 26 7.75 -1.83 0.01
CA ASP A 26 8.94 -1.10 -0.43
C ASP A 26 8.54 0.25 -1.03
N VAL A 27 7.48 0.27 -1.85
CA VAL A 27 6.94 1.51 -2.44
C VAL A 27 6.39 2.42 -1.35
N THR A 28 5.56 1.91 -0.46
CA THR A 28 4.92 2.69 0.60
C THR A 28 5.85 2.99 1.78
N GLY A 29 7.02 2.37 1.85
CA GLY A 29 8.10 2.78 2.75
C GLY A 29 8.95 3.93 2.20
N ALA A 30 9.15 4.00 0.88
CA ALA A 30 10.02 4.99 0.24
C ALA A 30 9.27 6.21 -0.31
N LEU A 31 8.15 6.03 -1.00
CA LEU A 31 7.41 7.13 -1.64
C LEU A 31 6.96 8.22 -0.66
N PRO A 32 6.37 7.91 0.52
CA PRO A 32 5.96 8.94 1.47
C PRO A 32 7.16 9.76 1.97
N LEU A 33 8.33 9.11 2.12
CA LEU A 33 9.57 9.76 2.54
C LEU A 33 10.08 10.74 1.48
N GLU A 34 10.09 10.32 0.21
CA GLU A 34 10.51 11.18 -0.90
C GLU A 34 9.56 12.37 -1.09
N LEU A 35 8.24 12.17 -0.89
CA LEU A 35 7.28 13.27 -0.91
C LEU A 35 7.52 14.27 0.22
N ALA A 36 7.90 13.79 1.42
CA ALA A 36 8.30 14.66 2.52
C ALA A 36 9.58 15.47 2.18
N LYS A 37 10.58 14.84 1.54
CA LYS A 37 11.80 15.53 1.03
C LYS A 37 11.48 16.62 0.01
N LEU A 38 10.44 16.43 -0.79
CA LEU A 38 9.95 17.43 -1.74
C LEU A 38 9.16 18.58 -1.08
N GLY A 39 8.98 18.54 0.24
CA GLY A 39 8.36 19.59 1.05
C GLY A 39 6.87 19.39 1.33
N HIS A 40 6.28 18.24 0.97
CA HIS A 40 4.90 17.93 1.35
C HIS A 40 4.82 17.52 2.83
N ASP A 41 3.68 17.79 3.48
CA ASP A 41 3.41 17.26 4.82
C ASP A 41 2.72 15.90 4.68
N VAL A 42 3.41 14.85 5.08
CA VAL A 42 3.01 13.46 4.80
C VAL A 42 2.78 12.70 6.09
N ILE A 43 1.59 12.09 6.17
CA ILE A 43 1.25 11.08 7.18
C ILE A 43 1.07 9.75 6.47
N LEU A 44 1.87 8.75 6.85
CA LEU A 44 1.66 7.36 6.46
C LEU A 44 0.82 6.66 7.54
N LEU A 45 -0.36 6.18 7.18
CA LEU A 45 -1.29 5.47 8.05
C LEU A 45 -1.24 3.96 7.79
N LEU A 46 -0.98 3.19 8.84
CA LEU A 46 -0.88 1.72 8.80
C LEU A 46 -1.78 1.05 9.86
N PRO A 47 -2.16 -0.21 9.68
CA PRO A 47 -2.66 -1.03 10.78
C PRO A 47 -1.55 -1.32 11.78
N HIS A 48 -1.84 -1.29 13.08
CA HIS A 48 -0.85 -1.69 14.09
C HIS A 48 -0.84 -3.21 14.25
N TYR A 49 -0.12 -3.90 13.36
CA TYR A 49 0.04 -5.36 13.44
C TYR A 49 0.85 -5.80 14.66
N ARG A 50 0.70 -7.07 15.05
CA ARG A 50 1.49 -7.71 16.12
C ARG A 50 2.99 -7.43 16.00
N CYS A 51 3.55 -7.61 14.80
CA CYS A 51 4.98 -7.40 14.56
C CYS A 51 5.46 -5.96 14.83
N LEU A 52 4.60 -4.94 14.68
CA LEU A 52 4.95 -3.57 15.07
C LEU A 52 5.04 -3.45 16.59
N GLY A 53 4.11 -4.06 17.32
CA GLY A 53 4.14 -4.10 18.79
C GLY A 53 5.38 -4.81 19.33
N GLU A 54 5.87 -5.82 18.61
CA GLU A 54 7.07 -6.59 18.95
C GLU A 54 8.37 -5.94 18.45
N SER A 55 8.31 -4.94 17.57
CA SER A 55 9.48 -4.33 16.93
C SER A 55 10.38 -3.52 17.88
N GLY A 56 9.89 -3.20 19.09
CA GLY A 56 10.58 -2.32 20.04
C GLY A 56 10.62 -0.84 19.63
N ARG A 57 9.95 -0.46 18.54
CA ARG A 57 9.85 0.95 18.09
C ARG A 57 9.01 1.77 19.06
N PRO A 58 9.41 3.03 19.35
CA PRO A 58 8.75 3.88 20.34
C PRO A 58 7.50 4.56 19.76
N PHE A 59 6.42 3.80 19.58
CA PHE A 59 5.12 4.36 19.21
C PHE A 59 4.51 5.15 20.37
N ARG A 60 4.16 6.41 20.13
CA ARG A 60 3.57 7.32 21.13
C ARG A 60 2.06 7.45 20.91
N PRO A 61 1.23 7.33 21.95
CA PRO A 61 -0.19 7.62 21.86
C PRO A 61 -0.46 9.04 21.34
N VAL A 62 -1.31 9.16 20.32
CA VAL A 62 -1.76 10.44 19.75
C VAL A 62 -3.15 10.77 20.29
N CYS A 63 -4.12 9.89 20.04
CA CYS A 63 -5.50 10.09 20.43
C CYS A 63 -6.25 8.76 20.51
N ARG A 64 -7.47 8.81 21.08
CA ARG A 64 -8.44 7.71 21.02
C ARG A 64 -9.62 8.14 20.17
N LEU A 65 -9.96 7.31 19.18
CA LEU A 65 -11.08 7.51 18.28
C LEU A 65 -12.16 6.47 18.54
N HIS A 66 -13.42 6.85 18.33
CA HIS A 66 -14.57 5.95 18.41
C HIS A 66 -14.97 5.61 16.97
N VAL A 67 -14.49 4.47 16.46
CA VAL A 67 -14.65 4.11 15.05
C VAL A 67 -16.02 3.46 14.84
N PRO A 68 -16.92 4.01 14.02
CA PRO A 68 -18.24 3.45 13.82
C PRO A 68 -18.21 2.16 12.99
N THR A 69 -18.72 1.06 13.55
CA THR A 69 -18.89 -0.24 12.86
C THR A 69 -20.38 -0.66 12.83
N PRO A 70 -20.77 -1.64 11.99
CA PRO A 70 -22.14 -2.18 12.03
C PRO A 70 -22.56 -2.74 13.40
N GLN A 71 -21.59 -3.20 14.19
CA GLN A 71 -21.81 -3.74 15.54
C GLN A 71 -21.75 -2.68 16.65
N GLY A 72 -21.54 -1.41 16.29
CA GLY A 72 -21.40 -0.28 17.22
C GLY A 72 -20.03 0.40 17.13
N PRO A 73 -19.85 1.56 17.79
CA PRO A 73 -18.56 2.23 17.85
C PRO A 73 -17.53 1.39 18.61
N VAL A 74 -16.29 1.38 18.11
CA VAL A 74 -15.17 0.66 18.72
C VAL A 74 -14.08 1.64 19.11
N ASP A 75 -13.70 1.61 20.39
CA ASP A 75 -12.58 2.40 20.93
C ASP A 75 -11.26 1.94 20.29
N THR A 76 -10.53 2.91 19.76
CA THR A 76 -9.34 2.66 18.95
C THR A 76 -8.25 3.64 19.30
N LEU A 77 -7.05 3.14 19.59
CA LEU A 77 -5.89 3.99 19.88
C LEU A 77 -5.14 4.30 18.58
N ILE A 78 -4.85 5.57 18.36
CA ILE A 78 -3.92 6.00 17.31
C ILE A 78 -2.56 6.27 17.95
N GLU A 79 -1.51 5.72 17.37
CA GLU A 79 -0.14 5.95 17.82
C GLU A 79 0.74 6.45 16.68
N GLU A 80 1.76 7.22 17.03
CA GLU A 80 2.68 7.85 16.09
C GLU A 80 4.11 7.37 16.32
N ASP A 81 4.81 7.13 15.21
CA ASP A 81 6.26 7.16 15.09
C ASP A 81 6.65 8.32 14.16
N VAL A 82 7.86 8.84 14.29
CA VAL A 82 8.35 9.97 13.50
C VAL A 82 9.69 9.61 12.87
N ILE A 83 9.74 9.70 11.54
CA ILE A 83 10.96 9.50 10.77
C ILE A 83 11.50 10.88 10.39
N PHE A 84 12.71 11.18 10.85
CA PHE A 84 13.44 12.39 10.45
C PHE A 84 14.11 12.16 9.10
N VAL A 85 14.07 13.19 8.26
CA VAL A 85 14.47 13.13 6.86
C VAL A 85 15.54 14.19 6.60
N GLY A 86 16.78 13.75 6.37
CA GLY A 86 17.91 14.67 6.18
C GLY A 86 18.28 15.47 7.44
N GLU A 87 18.96 16.60 7.24
CA GLU A 87 19.49 17.45 8.33
C GLU A 87 18.53 18.59 8.73
N ASP A 88 17.52 18.91 7.92
CA ASP A 88 16.71 20.14 8.00
C ASP A 88 15.37 20.00 8.79
N ASP A 89 15.32 19.22 9.87
CA ASP A 89 14.09 19.01 10.69
C ASP A 89 12.86 18.50 9.90
N CYS A 90 13.04 18.10 8.64
CA CYS A 90 12.00 17.49 7.82
C CYS A 90 11.61 16.16 8.47
N ARG A 91 10.31 15.91 8.56
CA ARG A 91 9.78 14.72 9.21
C ARG A 91 8.62 14.14 8.44
N MET A 92 8.60 12.82 8.38
CA MET A 92 7.45 12.04 7.98
C MET A 92 6.80 11.44 9.23
N ARG A 93 5.50 11.64 9.39
CA ARG A 93 4.75 11.02 10.48
C ARG A 93 4.24 9.66 10.04
N VAL A 94 4.35 8.68 10.91
CA VAL A 94 3.78 7.35 10.70
C VAL A 94 2.76 7.09 11.78
N TRP A 95 1.49 7.12 11.40
CA TRP A 95 0.38 6.84 12.30
C TRP A 95 -0.04 5.39 12.17
N THR A 96 -0.42 4.78 13.29
CA THR A 96 -0.88 3.40 13.33
C THR A 96 -2.21 3.29 14.03
N ILE A 97 -3.09 2.45 13.49
CA ILE A 97 -4.40 2.14 14.08
C ILE A 97 -4.26 0.91 14.97
N ARG A 98 -4.16 1.11 16.29
CA ARG A 98 -4.02 0.03 17.27
C ARG A 98 -5.38 -0.45 17.75
N ASN A 99 -5.73 -1.65 17.31
CA ASN A 99 -6.82 -2.44 17.84
C ASN A 99 -6.48 -3.93 17.73
N SER A 100 -6.30 -4.62 18.87
CA SER A 100 -5.86 -6.02 18.90
C SER A 100 -6.89 -6.97 18.32
N ALA A 101 -8.19 -6.69 18.47
CA ALA A 101 -9.24 -7.55 17.92
C ALA A 101 -9.10 -7.71 16.39
N PHE A 102 -8.68 -6.64 15.70
CA PHE A 102 -8.52 -6.60 14.25
C PHE A 102 -7.09 -6.90 13.77
N PHE A 103 -6.03 -6.48 14.48
CA PHE A 103 -4.66 -6.51 13.92
C PHE A 103 -3.66 -7.38 14.69
N ASP A 104 -4.09 -8.02 15.78
CA ASP A 104 -3.27 -8.99 16.51
C ASP A 104 -3.34 -10.39 15.87
N ARG A 105 -2.55 -10.58 14.81
CA ARG A 105 -2.43 -11.85 14.08
C ARG A 105 -0.94 -12.17 13.79
N PRO A 106 -0.55 -13.45 13.64
CA PRO A 106 0.80 -13.82 13.24
C PRO A 106 1.25 -13.23 11.90
N GLY A 107 0.36 -13.19 10.91
CA GLY A 107 0.59 -12.61 9.59
C GLY A 107 -0.32 -11.41 9.30
N LEU A 108 -0.06 -10.72 8.20
CA LEU A 108 -0.84 -9.53 7.82
C LEU A 108 -2.21 -9.92 7.25
N TYR A 109 -2.26 -10.84 6.29
CA TYR A 109 -3.48 -11.29 5.61
C TYR A 109 -3.76 -12.78 5.75
N GLN A 110 -2.71 -13.56 6.02
CA GLN A 110 -2.72 -15.02 5.97
C GLN A 110 -2.00 -15.62 7.17
N ASP A 111 -2.42 -16.82 7.55
CA ASP A 111 -1.65 -17.74 8.39
C ASP A 111 -1.38 -19.03 7.62
N CYS A 112 -0.11 -19.44 7.54
CA CYS A 112 0.31 -20.61 6.77
C CYS A 112 -0.23 -20.65 5.32
N GLY A 113 -0.37 -19.49 4.66
CA GLY A 113 -0.87 -19.37 3.28
C GLY A 113 -2.39 -19.40 3.13
N ILE A 114 -3.15 -19.43 4.24
CA ILE A 114 -4.61 -19.37 4.25
C ILE A 114 -5.05 -17.98 4.66
N ASP A 115 -5.90 -17.33 3.86
CA ASP A 115 -6.46 -16.02 4.18
C ASP A 115 -7.25 -16.06 5.49
N TYR A 116 -7.08 -15.04 6.32
CA TYR A 116 -7.91 -14.90 7.51
C TYR A 116 -9.37 -14.67 7.12
N PRO A 117 -10.33 -15.41 7.71
CA PRO A 117 -11.74 -15.33 7.36
C PRO A 117 -12.37 -13.97 7.72
N ASP A 118 -11.75 -13.22 8.61
CA ASP A 118 -12.15 -11.88 9.06
C ASP A 118 -11.43 -10.74 8.29
N ASN A 119 -10.70 -11.04 7.21
CA ASN A 119 -10.01 -10.02 6.41
C ASN A 119 -10.92 -8.89 5.96
N LEU A 120 -12.16 -9.20 5.55
CA LEU A 120 -13.12 -8.15 5.18
C LEU A 120 -13.41 -7.22 6.36
N ASP A 121 -13.70 -7.77 7.55
CA ASP A 121 -13.97 -6.99 8.76
C ASP A 121 -12.78 -6.11 9.14
N ARG A 122 -11.57 -6.68 9.11
CA ARG A 122 -10.31 -6.00 9.46
C ARG A 122 -10.03 -4.79 8.58
N PHE A 123 -10.15 -4.95 7.27
CA PHE A 123 -9.84 -3.87 6.33
C PHE A 123 -11.00 -2.91 6.11
N ALA A 124 -12.25 -3.34 6.30
CA ALA A 124 -13.38 -2.42 6.42
C ALA A 124 -13.26 -1.53 7.66
N PHE A 125 -12.84 -2.10 8.80
CA PHE A 125 -12.54 -1.35 10.02
C PHE A 125 -11.38 -0.38 9.82
N PHE A 126 -10.28 -0.81 9.21
CA PHE A 126 -9.14 0.05 8.88
C PHE A 126 -9.55 1.27 8.05
N CYS A 127 -10.38 1.05 7.03
CA CYS A 127 -10.88 2.12 6.18
C CYS A 127 -11.82 3.08 6.94
N ARG A 128 -12.67 2.58 7.84
CA ARG A 128 -13.54 3.41 8.70
C ARG A 128 -12.72 4.25 9.67
N ALA A 129 -11.72 3.64 10.32
CA ALA A 129 -10.80 4.34 11.21
C ALA A 129 -10.01 5.43 10.47
N THR A 130 -9.66 5.21 9.20
CA THR A 130 -9.04 6.21 8.33
C THR A 130 -9.92 7.46 8.16
N ILE A 131 -11.24 7.29 7.96
CA ILE A 131 -12.15 8.43 7.88
C ILE A 131 -12.19 9.22 9.19
N GLU A 132 -12.19 8.54 10.34
CA GLU A 132 -12.12 9.24 11.64
C GLU A 132 -10.77 9.91 11.88
N VAL A 133 -9.66 9.35 11.36
CA VAL A 133 -8.35 10.01 11.37
C VAL A 133 -8.38 11.31 10.56
N ILE A 134 -9.00 11.32 9.37
CA ILE A 134 -9.17 12.55 8.56
C ILE A 134 -9.94 13.61 9.35
N ALA A 135 -11.04 13.22 9.98
CA ALA A 135 -11.85 14.14 10.78
C ALA A 135 -11.12 14.67 12.01
N HIS A 136 -10.35 13.81 12.69
CA HIS A 136 -9.52 14.21 13.82
C HIS A 136 -8.40 15.17 13.40
N LEU A 137 -7.73 14.91 12.27
CA LEU A 137 -6.69 15.78 11.72
C LEU A 137 -7.24 17.19 11.43
N TRP A 138 -8.43 17.27 10.85
CA TRP A 138 -9.09 18.55 10.58
C TRP A 138 -9.49 19.27 11.88
N THR A 139 -10.19 18.59 12.79
CA THR A 139 -10.74 19.20 14.01
C THR A 139 -9.69 19.55 15.06
N ALA A 140 -8.73 18.67 15.32
CA ALA A 140 -7.77 18.82 16.42
C ALA A 140 -6.49 19.56 16.00
N TYR A 141 -6.07 19.43 14.75
CA TYR A 141 -4.80 19.97 14.26
C TYR A 141 -4.96 21.04 13.19
N GLY A 142 -6.17 21.30 12.68
CA GLY A 142 -6.38 22.15 11.51
C GLY A 142 -5.69 21.60 10.24
N TRP A 143 -5.32 20.31 10.26
CA TRP A 143 -4.59 19.67 9.18
C TRP A 143 -5.59 19.17 8.13
N ASN A 144 -5.79 19.97 7.08
CA ASN A 144 -6.74 19.64 6.02
C ASN A 144 -6.14 18.60 5.08
N THR A 145 -6.71 17.39 5.04
CA THR A 145 -6.26 16.33 4.13
C THR A 145 -6.59 16.74 2.69
N GLN A 146 -5.58 16.99 1.86
CA GLN A 146 -5.82 17.39 0.46
C GLN A 146 -5.84 16.18 -0.47
N VAL A 147 -4.93 15.23 -0.24
CA VAL A 147 -4.88 13.98 -1.00
C VAL A 147 -4.90 12.80 -0.04
N LEU A 148 -5.83 11.89 -0.29
CA LEU A 148 -5.89 10.56 0.32
C LEU A 148 -5.35 9.56 -0.70
N HIS A 149 -4.12 9.10 -0.48
CA HIS A 149 -3.45 8.16 -1.37
C HIS A 149 -3.60 6.75 -0.84
N LEU A 150 -4.40 5.95 -1.53
CA LEU A 150 -4.84 4.62 -1.14
C LEU A 150 -4.04 3.58 -1.93
N HIS A 151 -3.53 2.55 -1.26
CA HIS A 151 -2.77 1.47 -1.89
C HIS A 151 -3.50 0.13 -1.73
N ASP A 152 -3.85 -0.49 -2.88
CA ASP A 152 -4.48 -1.82 -3.01
C ASP A 152 -5.80 -2.06 -2.23
N TRP A 153 -6.38 -3.25 -2.39
CA TRP A 153 -7.73 -3.59 -1.94
C TRP A 153 -7.99 -3.36 -0.45
N GLN A 154 -6.95 -3.44 0.38
CA GLN A 154 -7.00 -3.24 1.84
C GLN A 154 -7.44 -1.84 2.24
N THR A 155 -7.28 -0.87 1.33
CA THR A 155 -7.57 0.56 1.56
C THR A 155 -8.68 1.08 0.64
N ALA A 156 -9.16 0.22 -0.27
CA ALA A 156 -10.12 0.60 -1.31
C ALA A 156 -11.44 1.15 -0.76
N LEU A 157 -11.91 0.61 0.37
CA LEU A 157 -13.15 1.07 1.00
C LEU A 157 -13.08 2.52 1.50
N CYS A 158 -11.89 3.09 1.72
CA CYS A 158 -11.76 4.51 2.03
C CYS A 158 -12.39 5.39 0.93
N ALA A 159 -12.12 5.09 -0.34
CA ALA A 159 -12.69 5.82 -1.47
C ALA A 159 -14.22 5.67 -1.52
N VAL A 160 -14.71 4.44 -1.30
CA VAL A 160 -16.15 4.15 -1.29
C VAL A 160 -16.84 4.93 -0.17
N TYR A 161 -16.34 4.87 1.07
CA TYR A 161 -16.93 5.58 2.19
C TYR A 161 -16.96 7.09 1.97
N LEU A 162 -15.83 7.64 1.51
CA LEU A 162 -15.67 9.08 1.28
C LEU A 162 -16.65 9.62 0.25
N LYS A 163 -16.92 8.86 -0.82
CA LYS A 163 -17.81 9.28 -1.92
C LYS A 163 -19.28 8.90 -1.74
N THR A 164 -19.63 8.19 -0.66
CA THR A 164 -21.00 7.70 -0.47
C THR A 164 -21.54 8.08 0.91
N VAL A 165 -21.17 7.35 1.96
CA VAL A 165 -21.75 7.49 3.30
C VAL A 165 -21.16 8.66 4.11
N CYS A 166 -19.97 9.16 3.73
CA CYS A 166 -19.31 10.26 4.43
C CYS A 166 -19.31 11.56 3.63
N GLN A 167 -19.90 11.59 2.43
CA GLN A 167 -19.79 12.71 1.50
C GLN A 167 -20.36 14.04 2.03
N ASP A 168 -21.21 14.01 3.06
CA ASP A 168 -21.82 15.21 3.66
C ASP A 168 -21.04 15.72 4.88
N ARG A 169 -20.01 15.00 5.33
CA ARG A 169 -19.15 15.44 6.43
C ARG A 169 -18.30 16.62 5.97
N GLN A 170 -18.22 17.66 6.79
CA GLN A 170 -17.45 18.87 6.47
C GLN A 170 -15.95 18.57 6.39
N GLU A 171 -15.47 17.68 7.26
CA GLU A 171 -14.06 17.35 7.44
C GLU A 171 -13.44 16.60 6.26
N VAL A 172 -14.27 15.96 5.43
CA VAL A 172 -13.83 15.23 4.23
C VAL A 172 -14.09 16.00 2.94
N GLN A 173 -14.70 17.19 3.02
CA GLN A 173 -14.95 18.02 1.84
C GLN A 173 -13.64 18.41 1.16
N GLY A 174 -13.58 18.20 -0.15
CA GLY A 174 -12.43 18.59 -0.97
C GLY A 174 -11.26 17.61 -0.94
N VAL A 175 -11.30 16.55 -0.12
CA VAL A 175 -10.31 15.47 -0.16
C VAL A 175 -10.34 14.80 -1.53
N ARG A 176 -9.19 14.72 -2.20
CA ARG A 176 -9.03 14.02 -3.48
C ARG A 176 -8.41 12.65 -3.26
N THR A 177 -8.93 11.62 -3.92
CA THR A 177 -8.44 10.24 -3.78
C THR A 177 -7.59 9.81 -4.95
N VAL A 178 -6.40 9.28 -4.65
CA VAL A 178 -5.56 8.58 -5.63
C VAL A 178 -5.48 7.12 -5.18
N PHE A 179 -5.85 6.18 -6.05
CA PHE A 179 -5.83 4.76 -5.74
C PHE A 179 -4.77 4.03 -6.57
N THR A 180 -3.73 3.52 -5.95
CA THR A 180 -2.65 2.80 -6.64
C THR A 180 -2.86 1.29 -6.57
N LEU A 181 -2.89 0.67 -7.75
CA LEU A 181 -2.94 -0.77 -7.95
C LEU A 181 -1.51 -1.30 -8.15
N HIS A 182 -1.01 -2.14 -7.24
CA HIS A 182 0.32 -2.75 -7.36
C HIS A 182 0.23 -4.11 -8.02
N ASN A 183 -0.90 -4.79 -7.87
CA ASN A 183 -1.20 -6.05 -8.55
C ASN A 183 -2.72 -6.27 -8.61
N VAL A 184 -3.28 -6.31 -9.83
CA VAL A 184 -4.72 -6.47 -10.06
C VAL A 184 -5.19 -7.91 -9.78
N GLY A 185 -4.26 -8.85 -9.66
CA GLY A 185 -4.55 -10.23 -9.28
C GLY A 185 -5.00 -10.38 -7.81
N TYR A 186 -4.68 -9.44 -6.92
CA TYR A 186 -5.14 -9.46 -5.52
C TYR A 186 -6.29 -8.48 -5.31
N GLN A 187 -7.53 -8.97 -5.47
CA GLN A 187 -8.71 -8.11 -5.57
C GLN A 187 -9.49 -7.90 -4.26
N GLY A 188 -9.22 -8.72 -3.22
CA GLY A 188 -10.06 -8.74 -2.02
C GLY A 188 -11.48 -9.18 -2.36
N LEU A 189 -11.62 -10.41 -2.86
CA LEU A 189 -12.90 -11.04 -3.18
C LEU A 189 -13.49 -11.72 -1.95
N PHE A 190 -14.75 -11.42 -1.64
CA PHE A 190 -15.46 -11.99 -0.50
C PHE A 190 -16.87 -12.46 -0.90
N PRO A 191 -17.42 -13.51 -0.25
CA PRO A 191 -18.80 -13.94 -0.48
C PRO A 191 -19.81 -12.80 -0.24
N ARG A 192 -20.91 -12.82 -0.98
CA ARG A 192 -22.01 -11.83 -0.88
C ARG A 192 -22.50 -11.63 0.55
N GLU A 193 -22.62 -12.71 1.31
CA GLU A 193 -23.15 -12.73 2.68
C GLU A 193 -22.31 -11.87 3.61
N GLN A 194 -21.05 -11.61 3.25
CA GLN A 194 -20.15 -10.77 4.01
C GLN A 194 -20.33 -9.28 3.72
N PHE A 195 -21.10 -8.88 2.70
CA PHE A 195 -21.25 -7.47 2.32
C PHE A 195 -21.72 -6.57 3.47
N GLU A 196 -22.62 -7.07 4.33
CA GLU A 196 -23.16 -6.31 5.47
C GLU A 196 -22.07 -5.88 6.47
N LYS A 197 -20.96 -6.63 6.55
CA LYS A 197 -19.80 -6.26 7.39
C LYS A 197 -19.14 -4.97 6.95
N THR A 198 -19.28 -4.60 5.67
CA THR A 198 -18.81 -3.31 5.17
C THR A 198 -19.63 -2.16 5.73
N GLY A 199 -20.85 -2.39 6.25
CA GLY A 199 -21.78 -1.34 6.70
C GLY A 199 -22.13 -0.32 5.61
N LEU A 200 -21.98 -0.70 4.35
CA LEU A 200 -22.41 0.10 3.20
C LEU A 200 -23.90 -0.17 2.91
N PRO A 201 -24.62 0.81 2.33
CA PRO A 201 -26.00 0.60 1.91
C PRO A 201 -26.10 -0.55 0.88
N PRO A 202 -27.16 -1.38 0.91
CA PRO A 202 -27.35 -2.49 -0.02
C PRO A 202 -27.33 -2.09 -1.51
N SER A 203 -27.64 -0.83 -1.83
CA SER A 203 -27.58 -0.29 -3.19
C SER A 203 -26.17 -0.29 -3.79
N LEU A 204 -25.12 -0.33 -2.96
CA LEU A 204 -23.73 -0.43 -3.41
C LEU A 204 -23.30 -1.88 -3.73
N PHE A 205 -24.11 -2.88 -3.38
CA PHE A 205 -23.95 -4.23 -3.91
C PHE A 205 -24.65 -4.36 -5.26
N ALA A 206 -24.11 -3.64 -6.24
CA ALA A 206 -24.58 -3.61 -7.62
C ALA A 206 -23.39 -3.66 -8.60
N PRO A 207 -23.60 -3.99 -9.88
CA PRO A 207 -22.53 -4.01 -10.88
C PRO A 207 -21.80 -2.67 -11.03
N THR A 208 -22.47 -1.55 -10.76
CA THR A 208 -21.87 -0.19 -10.72
C THR A 208 -21.16 0.12 -9.40
N GLY A 209 -21.25 -0.78 -8.41
CA GLY A 209 -20.66 -0.66 -7.09
C GLY A 209 -19.64 -1.77 -6.83
N LEU A 210 -19.79 -2.50 -5.72
CA LEU A 210 -18.83 -3.52 -5.28
C LEU A 210 -19.17 -4.94 -5.74
N GLU A 211 -20.36 -5.17 -6.30
CA GLU A 211 -20.74 -6.51 -6.76
C GLU A 211 -19.92 -6.91 -7.99
N TYR A 212 -19.48 -8.17 -8.00
CA TYR A 212 -18.69 -8.75 -9.06
C TYR A 212 -18.94 -10.27 -9.14
N TYR A 213 -19.75 -10.71 -10.11
CA TYR A 213 -20.14 -12.11 -10.31
C TYR A 213 -20.72 -12.78 -9.06
N GLY A 214 -21.58 -12.07 -8.32
CA GLY A 214 -22.19 -12.52 -7.08
C GLY A 214 -21.28 -12.39 -5.85
N MET A 215 -20.07 -11.87 -6.00
CA MET A 215 -19.12 -11.65 -4.91
C MET A 215 -18.98 -10.16 -4.59
N VAL A 216 -18.42 -9.83 -3.43
CA VAL A 216 -17.95 -8.50 -3.08
C VAL A 216 -16.50 -8.36 -3.56
N ASN A 217 -16.20 -7.33 -4.34
CA ASN A 217 -14.84 -7.02 -4.81
C ASN A 217 -14.39 -5.65 -4.30
N LEU A 218 -13.47 -5.65 -3.33
CA LEU A 218 -13.00 -4.39 -2.72
C LEU A 218 -12.15 -3.57 -3.67
N LEU A 219 -11.23 -4.20 -4.43
CA LEU A 219 -10.39 -3.51 -5.40
C LEU A 219 -11.23 -2.79 -6.46
N LYS A 220 -12.27 -3.46 -6.97
CA LYS A 220 -13.26 -2.87 -7.88
C LYS A 220 -13.91 -1.63 -7.27
N GLY A 221 -14.34 -1.69 -6.01
CA GLY A 221 -14.85 -0.52 -5.29
C GLY A 221 -13.85 0.64 -5.24
N GLY A 222 -12.57 0.35 -4.99
CA GLY A 222 -11.53 1.38 -5.05
C GLY A 222 -11.39 2.03 -6.43
N ILE A 223 -11.40 1.21 -7.50
CA ILE A 223 -11.31 1.68 -8.88
C ILE A 223 -12.52 2.56 -9.26
N GLU A 224 -13.73 2.13 -8.91
CA GLU A 224 -14.98 2.82 -9.25
C GLU A 224 -15.16 4.14 -8.50
N PHE A 225 -14.67 4.27 -7.26
CA PHE A 225 -14.94 5.43 -6.43
C PHE A 225 -13.74 6.39 -6.24
N ALA A 226 -12.52 6.00 -6.61
CA ALA A 226 -11.38 6.92 -6.54
C ALA A 226 -11.52 8.10 -7.52
N ASP A 227 -10.87 9.24 -7.27
CA ASP A 227 -10.83 10.34 -8.26
C ASP A 227 -9.86 10.00 -9.40
N TYR A 228 -8.70 9.42 -9.06
CA TYR A 228 -7.71 8.89 -10.01
C TYR A 228 -7.25 7.49 -9.60
N VAL A 229 -6.97 6.66 -10.61
CA VAL A 229 -6.38 5.33 -10.43
C VAL A 229 -4.97 5.36 -11.02
N THR A 230 -4.01 4.82 -10.28
CA THR A 230 -2.63 4.73 -10.72
C THR A 230 -2.12 3.30 -10.64
N THR A 231 -1.05 2.98 -11.35
CA THR A 231 -0.41 1.68 -11.26
C THR A 231 1.10 1.76 -11.54
N VAL A 232 1.82 0.65 -11.35
CA VAL A 232 3.28 0.61 -11.15
C VAL A 232 4.13 0.90 -12.39
N SER A 233 3.54 1.01 -13.58
CA SER A 233 4.23 1.50 -14.77
C SER A 233 3.25 1.86 -15.90
N PRO A 234 3.65 2.72 -16.86
CA PRO A 234 2.87 2.98 -18.08
C PRO A 234 2.57 1.72 -18.89
N THR A 235 3.49 0.76 -18.90
CA THR A 235 3.29 -0.52 -19.61
C THR A 235 2.24 -1.36 -18.92
N TYR A 236 2.36 -1.53 -17.61
CA TYR A 236 1.39 -2.28 -16.82
C TYR A 236 -0.01 -1.64 -16.87
N ALA A 237 -0.11 -0.31 -16.90
CA ALA A 237 -1.37 0.40 -17.12
C ALA A 237 -2.08 0.02 -18.43
N ARG A 238 -1.32 -0.31 -19.48
CA ARG A 238 -1.89 -0.81 -20.75
C ARG A 238 -2.19 -2.31 -20.68
N GLU A 239 -1.33 -3.08 -20.02
CA GLU A 239 -1.51 -4.53 -19.87
C GLU A 239 -2.80 -4.86 -19.12
N ILE A 240 -3.07 -4.21 -17.98
CA ILE A 240 -4.28 -4.49 -17.17
C ILE A 240 -5.60 -4.10 -17.85
N LEU A 241 -5.56 -3.45 -19.01
CA LEU A 241 -6.73 -3.20 -19.86
C LEU A 241 -7.04 -4.35 -20.82
N THR A 242 -6.20 -5.38 -20.85
CA THR A 242 -6.42 -6.57 -21.68
C THR A 242 -6.92 -7.75 -20.82
N PRO A 243 -7.68 -8.69 -21.38
CA PRO A 243 -8.20 -9.84 -20.63
C PRO A 243 -7.09 -10.71 -19.98
N GLU A 244 -5.90 -10.76 -20.60
CA GLU A 244 -4.79 -11.59 -20.13
C GLU A 244 -4.20 -11.10 -18.80
N PHE A 245 -4.23 -9.79 -18.54
CA PHE A 245 -3.62 -9.19 -17.35
C PHE A 245 -4.60 -8.38 -16.49
N GLY A 246 -5.84 -8.18 -16.94
CA GLY A 246 -6.89 -7.48 -16.22
C GLY A 246 -7.56 -8.30 -15.12
N PHE A 247 -7.35 -9.63 -15.11
CA PHE A 247 -7.94 -10.55 -14.12
C PHE A 247 -9.48 -10.41 -14.01
N GLY A 248 -10.15 -10.15 -15.13
CA GLY A 248 -11.60 -9.93 -15.24
C GLY A 248 -12.06 -8.50 -14.87
N LEU A 249 -11.14 -7.65 -14.40
CA LEU A 249 -11.40 -6.23 -14.13
C LEU A 249 -11.07 -5.33 -15.33
N GLU A 250 -10.63 -5.86 -16.47
CA GLU A 250 -10.29 -5.08 -17.65
C GLU A 250 -11.44 -4.16 -18.09
N GLY A 251 -12.69 -4.62 -18.03
CA GLY A 251 -13.86 -3.79 -18.34
C GLY A 251 -14.08 -2.65 -17.35
N VAL A 252 -13.87 -2.91 -16.05
CA VAL A 252 -13.95 -1.89 -14.99
C VAL A 252 -12.84 -0.85 -15.17
N LEU A 253 -11.62 -1.30 -15.45
CA LEU A 253 -10.47 -0.44 -15.69
C LEU A 253 -10.62 0.38 -16.98
N HIS A 254 -11.22 -0.20 -18.02
CA HIS A 254 -11.51 0.49 -19.27
C HIS A 254 -12.48 1.66 -19.07
N ASN A 255 -13.51 1.48 -18.24
CA ASN A 255 -14.44 2.56 -17.86
C ASN A 255 -13.76 3.71 -17.12
N ARG A 256 -12.52 3.51 -16.64
CA ARG A 256 -11.71 4.47 -15.90
C ARG A 256 -10.44 4.88 -16.65
N ALA A 257 -10.32 4.52 -17.93
CA ALA A 257 -9.10 4.74 -18.71
C ALA A 257 -8.72 6.23 -18.84
N ASP A 258 -9.68 7.15 -18.78
CA ASP A 258 -9.46 8.60 -18.79
C ASP A 258 -8.74 9.10 -17.53
N ARG A 259 -8.74 8.30 -16.45
CA ARG A 259 -8.12 8.62 -15.15
C ARG A 259 -7.24 7.50 -14.61
N LEU A 260 -6.83 6.57 -15.48
CA LEU A 260 -5.88 5.50 -15.17
C LEU A 260 -4.49 5.89 -15.67
N LEU A 261 -3.52 5.99 -14.76
CA LEU A 261 -2.16 6.41 -15.08
C LEU A 261 -1.13 5.38 -14.60
N GLY A 262 -0.17 5.05 -15.45
CA GLY A 262 1.00 4.29 -15.04
C GLY A 262 2.12 5.21 -14.54
N ILE A 263 2.50 5.08 -13.28
CA ILE A 263 3.61 5.81 -12.67
C ILE A 263 4.72 4.80 -12.41
N LEU A 264 5.89 5.04 -13.01
CA LEU A 264 7.03 4.14 -12.85
C LEU A 264 7.52 4.17 -11.41
N ASN A 265 7.59 2.99 -10.78
CA ASN A 265 8.17 2.86 -9.45
C ASN A 265 9.66 3.26 -9.45
N GLY A 266 10.07 3.96 -8.39
CA GLY A 266 11.47 4.18 -8.07
C GLY A 266 12.08 3.05 -7.23
N ILE A 267 13.37 3.15 -6.97
CA ILE A 267 14.09 2.34 -5.97
C ILE A 267 14.78 3.28 -4.98
N ASP A 268 14.96 2.82 -3.75
CA ASP A 268 15.79 3.50 -2.75
C ASP A 268 17.26 3.36 -3.16
N ILE A 269 17.85 4.45 -3.65
CA ILE A 269 19.24 4.48 -4.12
C ILE A 269 20.26 4.63 -2.99
N ASP A 270 19.85 4.90 -1.75
CA ASP A 270 20.77 4.86 -0.61
C ASP A 270 20.99 3.40 -0.19
N ARG A 271 19.93 2.59 -0.28
CA ARG A 271 19.95 1.16 0.00
C ARG A 271 20.44 0.30 -1.17
N TRP A 272 19.99 0.59 -2.40
CA TRP A 272 20.32 -0.20 -3.60
C TRP A 272 21.44 0.45 -4.42
N ASN A 273 22.60 0.64 -3.79
CA ASN A 273 23.76 1.27 -4.42
C ASN A 273 25.02 0.40 -4.33
N PRO A 274 25.52 -0.13 -5.45
CA PRO A 274 26.70 -1.00 -5.45
C PRO A 274 27.98 -0.31 -4.98
N GLU A 275 28.01 1.03 -4.91
CA GLU A 275 29.16 1.80 -4.42
C GLU A 275 29.23 1.83 -2.89
N THR A 276 28.12 1.64 -2.20
CA THR A 276 28.03 1.73 -0.72
C THR A 276 27.45 0.48 -0.06
N ASP A 277 26.85 -0.44 -0.83
CA ASP A 277 26.20 -1.64 -0.33
C ASP A 277 27.20 -2.57 0.39
N SER A 278 27.00 -2.71 1.70
CA SER A 278 27.85 -3.51 2.58
C SER A 278 27.55 -5.00 2.52
N TYR A 279 26.45 -5.42 1.89
CA TYR A 279 26.15 -6.83 1.63
C TYR A 279 26.94 -7.38 0.43
N LEU A 280 27.48 -6.50 -0.41
CA LEU A 280 28.33 -6.93 -1.52
C LEU A 280 29.72 -7.31 -0.99
N PRO A 281 30.30 -8.45 -1.45
CA PRO A 281 31.68 -8.82 -1.11
C PRO A 281 32.69 -7.83 -1.69
N ALA A 282 32.27 -7.01 -2.66
CA ALA A 282 33.05 -5.94 -3.24
C ALA A 282 32.14 -4.86 -3.84
N GLN A 283 32.32 -3.62 -3.40
CA GLN A 283 31.67 -2.46 -4.01
C GLN A 283 32.21 -2.19 -5.42
N TYR A 284 31.38 -1.60 -6.27
CA TYR A 284 31.72 -1.22 -7.64
C TYR A 284 30.86 -0.06 -8.12
N SER A 285 31.34 0.67 -9.14
CA SER A 285 30.67 1.83 -9.71
C SER A 285 30.49 1.70 -11.21
N VAL A 286 29.87 2.72 -11.82
CA VAL A 286 29.81 2.84 -13.29
C VAL A 286 31.21 2.98 -13.91
N VAL A 287 32.16 3.57 -13.17
CA VAL A 287 33.53 3.85 -13.61
C VAL A 287 34.45 2.65 -13.38
N ASP A 288 34.37 2.00 -12.21
CA ASP A 288 35.13 0.78 -11.90
C ASP A 288 34.21 -0.41 -11.65
N ARG A 289 34.20 -1.34 -12.60
CA ARG A 289 33.41 -2.59 -12.54
C ARG A 289 34.20 -3.78 -12.01
N SER A 290 35.45 -3.59 -11.56
CA SER A 290 36.30 -4.68 -11.05
C SER A 290 35.64 -5.43 -9.88
N GLY A 291 34.94 -4.70 -9.00
CA GLY A 291 34.18 -5.28 -7.89
C GLY A 291 33.04 -6.18 -8.36
N LYS A 292 32.38 -5.87 -9.49
CA LYS A 292 31.30 -6.70 -10.05
C LYS A 292 31.78 -8.10 -10.43
N LEU A 293 33.02 -8.23 -10.93
CA LEU A 293 33.63 -9.53 -11.20
C LEU A 293 33.84 -10.34 -9.91
N ARG A 294 34.33 -9.68 -8.85
CA ARG A 294 34.49 -10.31 -7.53
C ARG A 294 33.14 -10.78 -6.96
N CYS A 295 32.09 -9.98 -7.11
CA CYS A 295 30.72 -10.38 -6.73
C CYS A 295 30.23 -11.60 -7.51
N LYS A 296 30.48 -11.66 -8.82
CA LYS A 296 30.13 -12.83 -9.63
C LYS A 296 30.85 -14.10 -9.15
N GLN A 297 32.16 -14.01 -8.89
CA GLN A 297 32.95 -15.14 -8.39
C GLN A 297 32.50 -15.59 -7.00
N ALA A 298 32.18 -14.64 -6.10
CA ALA A 298 31.63 -14.95 -4.79
C ALA A 298 30.30 -15.72 -4.91
N LEU A 299 29.38 -15.26 -5.77
CA LEU A 299 28.11 -15.93 -6.02
C LEU A 299 28.33 -17.34 -6.63
N GLN A 300 29.27 -17.48 -7.58
CA GLN A 300 29.63 -18.79 -8.12
C GLN A 300 30.12 -19.74 -7.03
N ARG A 301 31.01 -19.30 -6.14
CA ARG A 301 31.48 -20.11 -5.01
C ARG A 301 30.36 -20.50 -4.05
N GLU A 302 29.49 -19.54 -3.72
CA GLU A 302 28.35 -19.75 -2.80
C GLU A 302 27.38 -20.82 -3.32
N PHE A 303 27.14 -20.83 -4.63
CA PHE A 303 26.26 -21.80 -5.29
C PHE A 303 27.00 -23.01 -5.89
N TYR A 304 28.29 -23.20 -5.55
CA TYR A 304 29.13 -24.31 -6.03
C TYR A 304 29.22 -24.41 -7.57
N LEU A 305 29.13 -23.28 -8.26
CA LEU A 305 29.26 -23.16 -9.71
C LEU A 305 30.74 -22.97 -10.12
N PRO A 306 31.14 -23.38 -11.34
CA PRO A 306 32.47 -23.12 -11.85
C PRO A 306 32.76 -21.62 -11.96
N GLU A 307 33.88 -21.18 -11.37
CA GLU A 307 34.39 -19.82 -11.52
C GLU A 307 34.87 -19.57 -12.95
N SER A 308 33.95 -19.10 -13.80
CA SER A 308 34.20 -18.87 -15.22
C SER A 308 33.65 -17.54 -15.71
N SER A 309 34.11 -17.13 -16.89
CA SER A 309 33.60 -15.94 -17.60
C SER A 309 32.21 -16.14 -18.23
N ALA A 310 31.67 -17.37 -18.22
CA ALA A 310 30.37 -17.69 -18.82
C ALA A 310 29.24 -16.82 -18.27
N PRO A 311 28.20 -16.48 -19.05
CA PRO A 311 27.05 -15.74 -18.54
C PRO A 311 26.42 -16.44 -17.33
N LEU A 312 26.16 -15.67 -16.27
CA LEU A 312 25.43 -16.14 -15.09
C LEU A 312 24.07 -15.47 -15.10
N LEU A 313 23.02 -16.28 -15.24
CA LEU A 313 21.63 -15.84 -15.25
C LEU A 313 21.02 -16.15 -13.89
N GLY A 314 20.38 -15.18 -13.27
CA GLY A 314 19.72 -15.32 -11.98
C GLY A 314 18.26 -14.86 -12.08
N VAL A 315 17.35 -15.64 -11.51
CA VAL A 315 15.94 -15.30 -11.42
C VAL A 315 15.58 -15.23 -9.94
N ILE A 316 15.20 -14.04 -9.47
CA ILE A 316 14.72 -13.80 -8.11
C ILE A 316 13.26 -13.37 -8.21
N ALA A 317 12.35 -14.30 -7.96
CA ALA A 317 10.93 -14.07 -8.07
C ALA A 317 10.14 -14.99 -7.13
N ARG A 318 8.89 -14.60 -6.81
CA ARG A 318 7.94 -15.52 -6.17
C ARG A 318 7.58 -16.64 -7.16
N LEU A 319 7.38 -17.87 -6.65
CA LEU A 319 6.97 -19.01 -7.47
C LEU A 319 5.47 -18.92 -7.80
N THR A 320 5.11 -18.03 -8.72
CA THR A 320 3.75 -17.86 -9.23
C THR A 320 3.75 -17.84 -10.75
N SER A 321 2.64 -18.25 -11.39
CA SER A 321 2.51 -18.27 -12.86
C SER A 321 2.76 -16.89 -13.47
N GLN A 322 2.38 -15.80 -12.79
CA GLN A 322 2.65 -14.42 -13.22
C GLN A 322 4.15 -14.11 -13.40
N LYS A 323 5.06 -14.91 -12.83
CA LYS A 323 6.51 -14.73 -12.96
C LYS A 323 7.13 -15.49 -14.12
N GLY A 324 6.33 -16.25 -14.88
CA GLY A 324 6.76 -16.89 -16.12
C GLY A 324 7.83 -17.96 -15.93
N LEU A 325 7.93 -18.54 -14.73
CA LEU A 325 8.92 -19.60 -14.43
C LEU A 325 8.62 -20.90 -15.19
N ASP A 326 7.39 -21.07 -15.65
CA ASP A 326 6.96 -22.11 -16.58
C ASP A 326 7.55 -21.95 -17.99
N LEU A 327 8.11 -20.77 -18.31
CA LEU A 327 8.78 -20.49 -19.58
C LEU A 327 10.31 -20.68 -19.53
N VAL A 328 10.88 -20.92 -18.33
CA VAL A 328 12.34 -20.93 -18.06
C VAL A 328 12.92 -22.33 -18.11
#